data_AF-A0A0B4CK61-F1
#
_entry.id   AF-A0A0B4CK61-F1
#
_cell.length_a   1.000
_cell.length_b   1.000
_cell.length_c   1.000
_cell.angle_alpha   90.00
_cell.angle_beta   90.00
_cell.angle_gamma   90.00
#
_symmetry.space_group_name_H-M   'P 1'
#
loop_
_entity.id
_entity.type
_entity.pdbx_description
1 polymer ?
#
loop_
_entity_poly.entity_id
_entity_poly.type
_entity_poly.pdbx_seq_one_letter_code
_entity_poly.pdbx_strand_id
1 'polypeptide(L)'
;MKKLVLIFFLFINLSLFAQNKESVQDIFQKLKQQSNIDKSDKTVYNLLTEFYEKNLQADEEIMTPEDIQQIEKLLSDPNAKNLHILMLFLMYQQHISQTAAVGKEPDSNFQIETMNLLESETKDVFGKIPAIIYIYKAEALESGKRKEDSQNTVAQGLKEYPDSIPLKVYSYMNTHDNAIKNDLIKNHSKHWMVQQFEIK
;
A
#
# COMPACT_ATOMS: atom_id res chain seq x y z
N MET A 1 10.90 -13.38 3.69
CA MET A 1 9.82 -13.30 2.67
C MET A 1 10.31 -12.41 1.55
N LYS A 2 10.11 -12.76 0.28
CA LYS A 2 10.42 -11.87 -0.84
C LYS A 2 9.48 -10.65 -0.71
N LYS A 3 10.03 -9.45 -0.50
CA LYS A 3 9.25 -8.22 -0.33
C LYS A 3 8.63 -7.84 -1.67
N LEU A 4 7.38 -7.36 -1.66
CA LEU A 4 6.78 -6.79 -2.86
C LEU A 4 7.48 -5.47 -3.13
N VAL A 5 8.30 -5.45 -4.16
CA VAL A 5 8.88 -4.22 -4.68
C VAL A 5 8.21 -3.98 -6.00
N LEU A 6 7.11 -3.21 -5.98
CA LEU A 6 6.74 -2.49 -7.18
C LEU A 6 7.84 -1.47 -7.41
N ILE A 7 8.64 -1.64 -8.46
CA ILE A 7 9.68 -0.67 -8.83
C ILE A 7 8.97 0.47 -9.54
N PHE A 8 8.44 1.40 -8.74
CA PHE A 8 7.76 2.58 -9.26
C PHE A 8 8.77 3.76 -9.26
N PHE A 9 9.35 4.07 -10.42
CA PHE A 9 10.25 5.23 -10.58
C PHE A 9 9.44 6.52 -10.83
N LEU A 10 8.67 7.00 -9.84
CA LEU A 10 8.25 8.42 -9.83
C LEU A 10 9.43 9.22 -9.27
N PHE A 11 10.22 9.83 -10.15
CA PHE A 11 11.18 10.85 -9.76
C PHE A 11 10.44 12.16 -9.44
N ILE A 12 9.54 12.12 -8.44
CA ILE A 12 9.07 13.36 -7.82
C ILE A 12 10.28 13.90 -7.06
N ASN A 13 10.75 15.09 -7.45
CA ASN A 13 11.77 15.84 -6.74
C ASN A 13 11.21 16.28 -5.37
N LEU A 14 11.02 15.33 -4.45
CA LEU A 14 10.78 15.59 -3.03
C LEU A 14 12.10 15.95 -2.32
N SER A 15 13.03 16.60 -3.02
CA SER A 15 14.34 17.05 -2.51
C SER A 15 14.24 18.08 -1.38
N LEU A 16 13.02 18.48 -1.00
CA LEU A 16 12.73 19.40 0.10
C LEU A 16 12.79 18.77 1.50
N PHE A 17 12.84 17.44 1.64
CA PHE A 17 12.79 16.78 2.97
C PHE A 17 14.15 16.31 3.51
N ALA A 18 15.25 16.56 2.79
CA ALA A 18 16.59 16.13 3.22
C ALA A 18 17.30 17.09 4.18
N GLN A 19 16.82 18.34 4.35
CA GLN A 19 17.51 19.36 5.14
C GLN A 19 17.06 19.45 6.62
N ASN A 20 15.90 18.88 6.98
CA ASN A 20 15.46 18.76 8.37
C ASN A 20 15.14 17.29 8.68
N LYS A 21 15.49 16.81 9.88
CA LYS A 21 15.02 15.51 10.43
C LYS A 21 13.52 15.57 10.76
N GLU A 22 12.69 16.02 9.84
CA GLU A 22 11.24 16.07 10.04
C GLU A 22 10.72 14.64 10.16
N SER A 23 9.91 14.39 11.19
CA SER A 23 9.24 13.11 11.34
C SER A 23 8.20 12.91 10.25
N VAL A 24 7.81 11.65 9.98
CA VAL A 24 6.72 11.36 9.05
C VAL A 24 5.44 12.07 9.49
N GLN A 25 5.19 12.13 10.79
CA GLN A 25 4.12 12.91 11.38
C GLN A 25 4.16 14.39 10.96
N ASP A 26 5.31 15.06 11.05
CA ASP A 26 5.44 16.49 10.71
C ASP A 26 5.17 16.73 9.22
N ILE A 27 5.72 15.86 8.36
CA ILE A 27 5.49 15.91 6.92
C ILE A 27 3.99 15.73 6.64
N PHE A 28 3.36 14.72 7.25
CA PHE A 28 1.94 14.47 7.08
C PHE A 28 1.07 15.66 7.52
N GLN A 29 1.39 16.31 8.65
CA GLN A 29 0.65 17.50 9.08
C GLN A 29 0.75 18.64 8.07
N LYS A 30 1.93 18.87 7.48
CA LYS A 30 2.10 19.88 6.42
C LYS A 30 1.27 19.55 5.19
N LEU A 31 1.34 18.30 4.70
CA LEU A 31 0.56 17.83 3.56
C LEU A 31 -0.94 18.03 3.81
N LYS A 32 -1.41 17.69 5.03
CA LYS A 32 -2.81 17.81 5.44
C LYS A 32 -3.26 19.27 5.49
N GLN A 33 -2.46 20.17 6.06
CA GLN A 33 -2.77 21.61 6.12
C GLN A 33 -2.86 22.28 4.75
N GLN A 34 -2.10 21.77 3.77
CA GLN A 34 -2.11 22.27 2.39
C GLN A 34 -3.21 21.64 1.53
N SER A 35 -3.86 20.57 2.00
CA SER A 35 -4.86 19.84 1.25
C SER A 35 -6.27 20.33 1.55
N ASN A 36 -7.11 20.37 0.51
CA ASN A 36 -8.54 20.56 0.69
C ASN A 36 -9.18 19.20 1.02
N ILE A 37 -9.71 19.05 2.23
CA ILE A 37 -10.27 17.79 2.73
C ILE A 37 -11.77 17.77 2.47
N ASP A 38 -12.23 16.73 1.78
CA ASP A 38 -13.64 16.49 1.50
C ASP A 38 -13.96 15.01 1.71
N LYS A 39 -14.73 14.70 2.75
CA LYS A 39 -15.11 13.31 3.10
C LYS A 39 -16.05 12.66 2.08
N SER A 40 -16.68 13.46 1.21
CA SER A 40 -17.57 12.96 0.16
C SER A 40 -16.84 12.66 -1.15
N ASP A 41 -15.68 13.29 -1.38
CA ASP A 41 -14.85 13.07 -2.56
C ASP A 41 -14.06 11.76 -2.45
N LYS A 42 -14.39 10.77 -3.29
CA LYS A 42 -13.74 9.45 -3.30
C LYS A 42 -12.65 9.31 -4.35
N THR A 43 -12.20 10.38 -5.00
CA THR A 43 -11.25 10.32 -6.12
C THR A 43 -9.96 9.61 -5.72
N VAL A 44 -9.34 10.02 -4.61
CA VAL A 44 -8.12 9.39 -4.09
C VAL A 44 -8.39 7.95 -3.62
N TYR A 45 -9.52 7.70 -2.96
CA TYR A 45 -9.90 6.34 -2.53
C TYR A 45 -10.01 5.38 -3.73
N ASN A 46 -10.68 5.83 -4.79
CA ASN A 46 -10.88 5.06 -6.02
C ASN A 46 -9.54 4.83 -6.72
N LEU A 47 -8.66 5.82 -6.77
CA LEU A 47 -7.31 5.67 -7.32
C LEU A 47 -6.50 4.60 -6.57
N LEU A 48 -6.51 4.61 -5.23
CA LEU A 48 -5.82 3.58 -4.42
C LEU A 48 -6.43 2.19 -4.64
N THR A 49 -7.75 2.13 -4.83
CA THR A 49 -8.47 0.87 -5.14
C THR A 49 -8.12 0.37 -6.54
N GLU A 50 -8.07 1.24 -7.53
CA GLU A 50 -7.68 0.89 -8.90
C GLU A 50 -6.23 0.39 -8.94
N PHE A 51 -5.33 1.05 -8.20
CA PHE A 51 -3.94 0.63 -8.08
C PHE A 51 -3.81 -0.76 -7.43
N TYR A 52 -4.62 -1.04 -6.40
CA TYR A 52 -4.72 -2.36 -5.80
C TYR A 52 -5.18 -3.42 -6.82
N GLU A 53 -6.28 -3.16 -7.52
CA GLU A 53 -6.88 -4.11 -8.46
C GLU A 53 -5.90 -4.47 -9.59
N LYS A 54 -5.23 -3.46 -10.16
CA LYS A 54 -4.33 -3.64 -11.30
C LYS A 54 -2.97 -4.25 -10.97
N ASN A 55 -2.43 -3.96 -9.78
CA ASN A 55 -1.05 -4.31 -9.45
C ASN A 55 -0.93 -5.45 -8.44
N LEU A 56 -1.91 -5.62 -7.56
CA LEU A 56 -1.83 -6.59 -6.47
C LEU A 56 -2.84 -7.73 -6.60
N GLN A 57 -4.07 -7.43 -7.05
CA GLN A 57 -5.14 -8.42 -7.16
C GLN A 57 -5.18 -9.14 -8.52
N ALA A 58 -4.72 -8.49 -9.58
CA ALA A 58 -4.68 -9.08 -10.92
C ALA A 58 -3.68 -10.25 -11.00
N ASP A 59 -3.94 -11.21 -11.89
CA ASP A 59 -3.08 -12.38 -12.07
C ASP A 59 -1.66 -12.00 -12.50
N GLU A 60 -1.53 -10.92 -13.27
CA GLU A 60 -0.28 -10.32 -13.73
C GLU A 60 -0.28 -8.82 -13.37
N GLU A 61 0.89 -8.23 -13.18
CA GLU A 61 1.04 -6.80 -12.90
C GLU A 61 0.71 -5.98 -14.17
N ILE A 62 -0.32 -5.14 -14.09
CA ILE A 62 -0.76 -4.30 -15.22
C ILE A 62 -0.69 -2.84 -14.81
N MET A 63 0.51 -2.27 -14.84
CA MET A 63 0.67 -0.82 -14.78
C MET A 63 0.81 -0.25 -16.18
N THR A 64 -0.04 0.71 -16.50
CA THR A 64 -0.10 1.37 -17.80
C THR A 64 0.42 2.81 -17.69
N PRO A 65 0.97 3.40 -18.76
CA PRO A 65 1.29 4.83 -18.79
C PRO A 65 0.10 5.72 -18.42
N GLU A 66 -1.12 5.28 -18.72
CA GLU A 66 -2.37 5.95 -18.36
C GLU A 66 -2.56 6.05 -16.84
N ASP A 67 -2.16 5.04 -16.07
CA ASP A 67 -2.21 5.07 -14.59
C ASP A 67 -1.30 6.17 -14.03
N ILE A 68 -0.12 6.34 -14.63
CA ILE A 68 0.82 7.39 -14.24
C ILE A 68 0.24 8.77 -14.57
N GLN A 69 -0.33 8.93 -15.76
CA GLN A 69 -0.97 10.19 -16.16
C GLN A 69 -2.14 10.56 -15.26
N GLN A 70 -2.92 9.58 -14.77
CA GLN A 70 -4.00 9.82 -13.82
C GLN A 70 -3.49 10.36 -12.49
N ILE A 71 -2.38 9.81 -11.97
CA ILE A 71 -1.70 10.31 -10.77
C ILE A 71 -1.20 11.74 -11.01
N GLU A 72 -0.48 11.99 -12.10
CA GLU A 72 0.08 13.32 -12.43
C GLU A 72 -1.01 14.38 -12.61
N LYS A 73 -2.11 14.02 -13.29
CA LYS A 73 -3.27 14.90 -13.46
C LYS A 73 -3.89 15.27 -12.12
N LEU A 74 -4.03 14.30 -11.23
CA LEU A 74 -4.62 14.54 -9.92
C LEU A 74 -3.71 15.41 -9.04
N LEU A 75 -2.39 15.18 -9.08
CA LEU A 75 -1.40 15.98 -8.35
C LEU A 75 -1.27 17.43 -8.88
N SER A 76 -1.55 17.66 -10.16
CA SER A 76 -1.48 18.98 -10.79
C SER A 76 -2.80 19.78 -10.72
N ASP A 77 -3.90 19.16 -10.29
CA ASP A 77 -5.18 19.84 -10.13
C ASP A 77 -5.22 20.63 -8.80
N PRO A 78 -5.24 21.97 -8.83
CA PRO A 78 -5.29 22.78 -7.61
C PRO A 78 -6.60 22.63 -6.82
N ASN A 79 -7.65 22.05 -7.44
CA ASN A 79 -8.94 21.82 -6.80
C ASN A 79 -9.09 20.42 -6.23
N ALA A 80 -8.15 19.51 -6.52
CA ALA A 80 -8.21 18.13 -6.07
C ALA A 80 -8.33 18.05 -4.54
N LYS A 81 -9.16 17.11 -4.09
CA LYS A 81 -9.43 16.87 -2.68
C LYS A 81 -8.58 15.72 -2.17
N ASN A 82 -8.30 15.75 -0.87
CA ASN A 82 -7.68 14.66 -0.12
C ASN A 82 -6.29 14.25 -0.63
N LEU A 83 -5.57 15.16 -1.32
CA LEU A 83 -4.25 14.88 -1.89
C LEU A 83 -3.21 14.48 -0.86
N HIS A 84 -3.34 14.89 0.40
CA HIS A 84 -2.45 14.46 1.49
C HIS A 84 -2.38 12.95 1.65
N ILE A 85 -3.47 12.24 1.42
CA ILE A 85 -3.50 10.77 1.46
C ILE A 85 -2.70 10.20 0.28
N LEU A 86 -2.90 10.73 -0.92
CA LEU A 86 -2.17 10.29 -2.11
C LEU A 86 -0.67 10.58 -1.97
N MET A 87 -0.30 11.78 -1.52
CA MET A 87 1.09 12.16 -1.31
C MET A 87 1.77 11.29 -0.25
N LEU A 88 1.09 10.97 0.85
CA LEU A 88 1.61 10.07 1.87
C LEU A 88 1.79 8.63 1.32
N PHE A 89 0.85 8.15 0.50
CA PHE A 89 0.96 6.86 -0.17
C PHE A 89 2.14 6.82 -1.15
N LEU A 90 2.30 7.85 -1.99
CA LEU A 90 3.41 7.95 -2.94
C LEU A 90 4.75 8.05 -2.23
N MET A 91 4.83 8.76 -1.11
CA MET A 91 6.03 8.83 -0.28
C MET A 91 6.43 7.43 0.24
N TYR A 92 5.46 6.62 0.68
CA TYR A 92 5.71 5.22 1.03
C TYR A 92 6.21 4.41 -0.17
N GLN A 93 5.54 4.50 -1.32
CA GLN A 93 5.93 3.79 -2.55
C GLN A 93 7.35 4.14 -2.99
N GLN A 94 7.70 5.41 -2.91
CA GLN A 94 9.04 5.90 -3.22
C GLN A 94 10.08 5.31 -2.27
N HIS A 95 9.81 5.27 -0.96
CA HIS A 95 10.73 4.70 0.02
C HIS A 95 11.01 3.21 -0.25
N ILE A 96 9.97 2.41 -0.51
CA ILE A 96 10.15 0.98 -0.79
C ILE A 96 10.85 0.73 -2.14
N SER A 97 10.57 1.57 -3.15
CA SER A 97 11.21 1.48 -4.46
C SER A 97 12.69 1.83 -4.40
N GLN A 98 13.03 2.93 -3.75
CA GLN A 98 14.42 3.40 -3.64
C GLN A 98 15.29 2.44 -2.84
N THR A 99 14.78 1.94 -1.70
CA THR A 99 15.52 1.00 -0.84
C THR A 99 15.78 -0.32 -1.56
N ALA A 100 14.81 -0.83 -2.30
CA ALA A 100 14.97 -2.01 -3.13
C ALA A 100 15.96 -1.82 -4.28
N ALA A 101 15.93 -0.67 -4.97
CA ALA A 101 16.83 -0.37 -6.09
C ALA A 101 18.31 -0.36 -5.68
N VAL A 102 18.61 0.00 -4.42
CA VAL A 102 19.98 0.00 -3.87
C VAL A 102 20.28 -1.22 -2.99
N GLY A 103 19.37 -2.20 -2.93
CA GLY A 103 19.53 -3.44 -2.16
C GLY A 103 19.62 -3.23 -0.64
N LYS A 104 19.15 -2.08 -0.12
CA LYS A 104 19.17 -1.79 1.32
C LYS A 104 17.88 -2.26 1.97
N GLU A 105 17.97 -2.63 3.24
CA GLU A 105 16.77 -2.85 4.03
C GLU A 105 16.02 -1.51 4.21
N PRO A 106 14.70 -1.48 3.95
CA PRO A 106 13.90 -0.30 4.23
C PRO A 106 13.87 0.00 5.73
N ASP A 107 13.82 1.29 6.07
CA ASP A 107 13.54 1.74 7.44
C ASP A 107 12.12 1.29 7.83
N SER A 108 12.04 0.29 8.71
CA SER A 108 10.78 -0.30 9.14
C SER A 108 9.98 0.63 10.06
N ASN A 109 10.62 1.51 10.82
CA ASN A 109 9.92 2.49 11.65
C ASN A 109 9.20 3.50 10.77
N PHE A 110 9.89 4.02 9.75
CA PHE A 110 9.27 4.88 8.74
C PHE A 110 8.08 4.20 8.06
N GLN A 111 8.24 2.94 7.63
CA GLN A 111 7.17 2.19 6.97
C GLN A 111 5.94 2.00 7.87
N ILE A 112 6.15 1.59 9.12
CA ILE A 112 5.08 1.35 10.09
C ILE A 112 4.36 2.65 10.43
N GLU A 113 5.09 3.73 10.71
CA GLU A 113 4.51 5.04 11.02
C GLU A 113 3.67 5.57 9.85
N THR A 114 4.22 5.52 8.64
CA THR A 114 3.51 5.95 7.42
C THR A 114 2.24 5.15 7.19
N MET A 115 2.27 3.83 7.38
CA MET A 115 1.10 2.97 7.21
C MET A 115 0.02 3.18 8.27
N ASN A 116 0.41 3.44 9.52
CA ASN A 116 -0.54 3.78 10.58
C ASN A 116 -1.23 5.11 10.29
N LEU A 117 -0.50 6.10 9.73
CA LEU A 117 -1.08 7.37 9.32
C LEU A 117 -2.04 7.22 8.14
N LEU A 118 -1.66 6.45 7.11
CA LEU A 118 -2.52 6.15 5.98
C LEU A 118 -3.80 5.44 6.39
N GLU A 119 -3.70 4.42 7.24
CA GLU A 119 -4.85 3.69 7.77
C GLU A 119 -5.78 4.62 8.55
N SER A 120 -5.25 5.39 9.50
CA SER A 120 -6.05 6.32 10.31
C SER A 120 -6.73 7.38 9.45
N GLU A 121 -5.99 7.98 8.51
CA GLU A 121 -6.50 9.08 7.70
C GLU A 121 -7.53 8.60 6.67
N THR A 122 -7.29 7.46 6.00
CA THR A 122 -8.29 6.91 5.06
C THR A 122 -9.57 6.50 5.78
N LYS A 123 -9.46 5.94 6.99
CA LYS A 123 -10.62 5.64 7.82
C LYS A 123 -11.39 6.91 8.24
N ASP A 124 -10.70 7.97 8.65
CA ASP A 124 -11.36 9.23 9.05
C ASP A 124 -12.02 9.95 7.87
N VAL A 125 -11.35 10.02 6.72
CA VAL A 125 -11.84 10.75 5.55
C VAL A 125 -12.91 9.95 4.80
N PHE A 126 -12.67 8.67 4.52
CA PHE A 126 -13.55 7.86 3.65
C PHE A 126 -14.46 6.91 4.42
N GLY A 127 -14.27 6.74 5.72
CA GLY A 127 -14.99 5.75 6.53
C GLY A 127 -14.58 4.30 6.26
N LYS A 128 -13.61 4.07 5.38
CA LYS A 128 -13.14 2.74 4.95
C LYS A 128 -11.66 2.78 4.58
N ILE A 129 -10.94 1.70 4.88
CA ILE A 129 -9.52 1.54 4.57
C ILE A 129 -9.38 0.74 3.27
N PRO A 130 -8.73 1.27 2.22
CA PRO A 130 -8.39 0.50 1.01
C PRO A 130 -7.59 -0.79 1.29
N ALA A 131 -7.86 -1.87 0.55
CA ALA A 131 -7.21 -3.17 0.71
C ALA A 131 -5.67 -3.09 0.65
N ILE A 132 -5.13 -2.26 -0.23
CA ILE A 132 -3.70 -2.02 -0.40
C ILE A 132 -3.00 -1.54 0.88
N ILE A 133 -3.71 -0.82 1.75
CA ILE A 133 -3.15 -0.36 3.03
C ILE A 133 -2.99 -1.53 3.98
N TYR A 134 -3.92 -2.47 4.04
CA TYR A 134 -3.77 -3.69 4.86
C TYR A 134 -2.54 -4.51 4.44
N ILE A 135 -2.33 -4.64 3.13
CA ILE A 135 -1.22 -5.41 2.55
C ILE A 135 0.12 -4.76 2.91
N TYR A 136 0.30 -3.47 2.58
CA TYR A 136 1.57 -2.80 2.86
C TYR A 136 1.81 -2.56 4.35
N LYS A 137 0.76 -2.40 5.16
CA LYS A 137 0.89 -2.35 6.62
C LYS A 137 1.37 -3.67 7.18
N ALA A 138 0.82 -4.81 6.72
CA ALA A 138 1.31 -6.13 7.14
C ALA A 138 2.79 -6.31 6.77
N GLU A 139 3.19 -5.93 5.56
CA GLU A 139 4.58 -6.01 5.12
C GLU A 139 5.53 -5.09 5.91
N ALA A 140 5.08 -3.88 6.25
CA ALA A 140 5.83 -2.96 7.11
C ALA A 140 6.02 -3.54 8.53
N LEU A 141 4.98 -4.16 9.09
CA LEU A 141 5.06 -4.79 10.40
C LEU A 141 6.00 -6.00 10.40
N GLU A 142 5.96 -6.82 9.35
CA GLU A 142 6.90 -7.93 9.16
C GLU A 142 8.34 -7.44 9.03
N SER A 143 8.58 -6.36 8.28
CA SER A 143 9.92 -5.76 8.15
C SER A 143 10.44 -5.24 9.50
N GLY A 144 9.55 -4.77 10.36
CA GLY A 144 9.82 -4.38 11.76
C GLY A 144 9.84 -5.54 12.76
N LYS A 145 9.78 -6.80 12.33
CA LYS A 145 9.73 -7.99 13.18
C LYS A 145 8.52 -8.01 14.14
N ARG A 146 7.43 -7.31 13.80
CA ARG A 146 6.17 -7.24 14.57
C ARG A 146 5.16 -8.26 14.03
N LYS A 147 5.52 -9.55 14.11
CA LYS A 147 4.80 -10.66 13.47
C LYS A 147 3.33 -10.77 13.89
N GLU A 148 3.04 -10.66 15.18
CA GLU A 148 1.67 -10.76 15.70
C GLU A 148 0.77 -9.64 15.16
N ASP A 149 1.28 -8.41 15.12
CA ASP A 149 0.54 -7.27 14.59
C ASP A 149 0.31 -7.38 13.08
N SER A 150 1.29 -7.91 12.35
CA SER A 150 1.14 -8.24 10.93
C SER A 150 0.03 -9.25 10.71
N GLN A 151 0.02 -10.35 11.48
CA GLN A 151 -1.01 -11.38 11.41
C GLN A 151 -2.41 -10.82 11.70
N ASN A 152 -2.53 -9.98 12.73
CA ASN A 152 -3.78 -9.29 13.06
C ASN A 152 -4.23 -8.35 11.94
N THR A 153 -3.28 -7.63 11.32
CA THR A 153 -3.56 -6.75 10.18
C THR A 153 -4.08 -7.53 8.98
N VAL A 154 -3.48 -8.68 8.66
CA VAL A 154 -3.95 -9.57 7.59
C VAL A 154 -5.33 -10.13 7.88
N ALA A 155 -5.57 -10.59 9.11
CA ALA A 155 -6.87 -11.14 9.52
C ALA A 155 -7.98 -10.07 9.45
N GLN A 156 -7.70 -8.84 9.87
CA GLN A 156 -8.64 -7.73 9.72
C GLN A 156 -8.88 -7.40 8.25
N GLY A 157 -7.82 -7.33 7.44
CA GLY A 157 -7.92 -7.10 6.01
C GLY A 157 -8.82 -8.13 5.32
N LEU A 158 -8.64 -9.42 5.62
CA LEU A 158 -9.48 -10.49 5.06
C LEU A 158 -10.94 -10.42 5.51
N LYS A 159 -11.21 -9.92 6.71
CA LYS A 159 -12.58 -9.71 7.16
C LYS A 159 -13.28 -8.62 6.33
N GLU A 160 -12.55 -7.59 5.93
CA GLU A 160 -13.09 -6.49 5.11
C GLU A 160 -13.07 -6.80 3.60
N TYR A 161 -12.10 -7.61 3.16
CA TYR A 161 -11.84 -7.97 1.77
C TYR A 161 -11.63 -9.48 1.62
N PRO A 162 -12.70 -10.29 1.77
CA PRO A 162 -12.59 -11.76 1.78
C PRO A 162 -12.08 -12.35 0.46
N ASP A 163 -12.23 -11.64 -0.66
CA ASP A 163 -11.80 -12.07 -2.00
C ASP A 163 -10.38 -11.60 -2.37
N SER A 164 -9.70 -10.90 -1.46
CA SER A 164 -8.33 -10.42 -1.70
C SER A 164 -7.36 -11.60 -1.78
N ILE A 165 -6.79 -11.82 -2.98
CA ILE A 165 -5.82 -12.88 -3.21
C ILE A 165 -4.53 -12.63 -2.41
N PRO A 166 -3.96 -11.40 -2.37
CA PRO A 166 -2.79 -11.11 -1.55
C PRO A 166 -3.00 -11.40 -0.06
N LEU A 167 -4.14 -10.99 0.49
CA LEU A 167 -4.43 -11.21 1.91
C LEU A 167 -4.67 -12.70 2.21
N LYS A 168 -5.28 -13.46 1.29
CA LYS A 168 -5.40 -14.92 1.40
C LYS A 168 -4.03 -15.59 1.38
N VAL A 169 -3.14 -15.17 0.46
CA VAL A 169 -1.76 -15.65 0.41
C VAL A 169 -1.05 -15.40 1.73
N TYR A 170 -1.07 -14.18 2.25
CA TYR A 170 -0.42 -13.85 3.53
C TYR A 170 -1.05 -14.60 4.71
N SER A 171 -2.37 -14.77 4.72
CA SER A 171 -3.04 -15.57 5.74
C SER A 171 -2.59 -17.03 5.72
N TYR A 172 -2.48 -17.63 4.53
CA TYR A 172 -1.95 -18.98 4.39
C TYR A 172 -0.49 -19.06 4.85
N MET A 173 0.37 -18.12 4.45
CA MET A 173 1.78 -18.10 4.88
C MET A 173 1.92 -17.99 6.41
N ASN A 174 0.95 -17.36 7.09
CA ASN A 174 0.93 -17.21 8.53
C ASN A 174 0.36 -18.43 9.27
N THR A 175 -0.71 -19.03 8.74
CA THR A 175 -1.53 -20.02 9.47
C THR A 175 -1.38 -21.45 8.95
N HIS A 176 -0.93 -21.62 7.71
CA HIS A 176 -0.92 -22.87 6.96
C HIS A 176 -2.32 -23.52 6.85
N ASP A 177 -3.38 -22.70 6.83
CA ASP A 177 -4.76 -23.18 6.68
C ASP A 177 -5.00 -23.84 5.31
N ASN A 178 -5.33 -25.13 5.32
CA ASN A 178 -5.60 -25.91 4.12
C ASN A 178 -6.83 -25.45 3.33
N ALA A 179 -7.84 -24.85 3.98
CA ALA A 179 -9.00 -24.32 3.28
C ALA A 179 -8.62 -23.14 2.38
N ILE A 180 -7.82 -22.20 2.91
CA ILE A 180 -7.29 -21.06 2.16
C ILE A 180 -6.34 -21.55 1.05
N LYS A 181 -5.48 -22.51 1.37
CA LYS A 181 -4.58 -23.15 0.39
C LYS A 181 -5.35 -23.72 -0.80
N ASN A 182 -6.38 -24.51 -0.53
CA ASN A 182 -7.19 -25.16 -1.56
C ASN A 182 -7.95 -24.15 -2.42
N ASP A 183 -8.47 -23.08 -1.81
CA ASP A 183 -9.09 -21.97 -2.54
C ASP A 183 -8.09 -21.29 -3.50
N LEU A 184 -6.91 -20.93 -3.01
CA LEU A 184 -5.85 -20.31 -3.81
C LEU A 184 -5.42 -21.18 -5.00
N ILE A 185 -5.21 -22.48 -4.80
CA ILE A 185 -4.80 -23.39 -5.87
C ILE A 185 -5.92 -23.58 -6.90
N LYS A 186 -7.17 -23.75 -6.43
CA LYS A 186 -8.30 -24.05 -7.30
C LYS A 186 -8.73 -22.84 -8.12
N ASN A 187 -8.75 -21.66 -7.51
CA ASN A 187 -9.37 -20.47 -8.08
C ASN A 187 -8.35 -19.42 -8.55
N HIS A 188 -7.12 -19.44 -8.04
CA HIS A 188 -6.13 -18.38 -8.22
C HIS A 188 -4.72 -18.90 -8.54
N SER A 189 -4.57 -20.12 -9.07
CA SER A 189 -3.26 -20.74 -9.37
C SER A 189 -2.39 -19.97 -10.36
N LYS A 190 -2.99 -19.11 -11.18
CA LYS A 190 -2.27 -18.24 -12.12
C LYS A 190 -1.77 -16.94 -11.50
N HIS A 191 -2.30 -16.56 -10.35
CA HIS A 191 -1.95 -15.31 -9.72
C HIS A 191 -0.48 -15.28 -9.33
N TRP A 192 0.22 -14.21 -9.69
CA TRP A 192 1.66 -14.07 -9.51
C TRP A 192 2.12 -14.33 -8.06
N MET A 193 1.37 -13.93 -7.04
CA MET A 193 1.70 -14.27 -5.64
C MET A 193 1.64 -15.76 -5.35
N VAL A 194 0.60 -16.46 -5.83
CA VAL A 194 0.45 -17.90 -5.61
C VAL A 194 1.63 -18.65 -6.22
N GLN A 195 2.08 -18.21 -7.40
CA GLN A 195 3.26 -18.73 -8.08
C GLN A 195 4.56 -18.36 -7.34
N GLN A 196 4.73 -17.09 -6.97
CA GLN A 196 5.94 -16.57 -6.30
C GLN A 196 6.21 -17.26 -4.96
N PHE A 197 5.16 -17.56 -4.20
CA PHE A 197 5.22 -18.25 -2.92
C PHE A 197 5.12 -19.78 -3.05
N GLU A 198 5.08 -20.30 -4.28
CA GLU A 198 5.07 -21.73 -4.59
C GLU A 198 3.95 -22.51 -3.87
N ILE A 199 2.76 -21.91 -3.76
CA ILE A 199 1.61 -22.54 -3.10
C ILE A 199 1.05 -23.62 -4.03
N LYS A 200 1.27 -24.89 -3.69
CA LYS A 200 0.94 -26.09 -4.46
C LYS A 200 0.27 -27.16 -3.60
#